data_AF-A0A2S8VZR4-F1
#
_entry.id   AF-A0A2S8VZR4-F1
#
_cell.length_a   1.000
_cell.length_b   1.000
_cell.length_c   1.000
_cell.angle_alpha   90.00
_cell.angle_beta   90.00
_cell.angle_gamma   90.00
#
_symmetry.space_group_name_H-M   'P 1'
#
loop_
_entity.id
_entity.type
_entity.pdbx_description
1 polymer ?
#
loop_
_entity_poly.entity_id
_entity_poly.type
_entity_poly.pdbx_seq_one_letter_code
_entity_poly.pdbx_strand_id
1 'polypeptide(L)'
;MENAIIIEKMIQHIRQYAKERAESVSRGAETPHLSGLLLQKYGRGVIDTINELYSTPRASDEIYKILDAETAKIDPEWKLHNKQRWSGHPADICIK
;
A
#
# COMPACT_ATOMS: atom_id res chain seq x y z
N MET A 1 -22.02 11.03 7.12
CA MET A 1 -20.96 12.06 7.24
C MET A 1 -19.76 11.53 8.02
N GLU A 2 -19.94 10.85 9.16
CA GLU A 2 -18.83 10.28 9.94
C GLU A 2 -17.95 9.30 9.15
N ASN A 3 -18.55 8.42 8.34
CA ASN A 3 -17.80 7.46 7.53
C ASN A 3 -16.82 8.15 6.57
N ALA A 4 -17.24 9.25 5.93
CA ALA A 4 -16.40 9.99 4.99
C ALA A 4 -15.18 10.60 5.68
N ILE A 5 -15.34 11.10 6.91
CA ILE A 5 -14.23 11.67 7.71
C ILE A 5 -13.22 10.58 8.08
N ILE A 6 -13.69 9.40 8.47
CA ILE A 6 -12.80 8.28 8.81
C ILE A 6 -12.01 7.83 7.58
N ILE A 7 -12.68 7.66 6.44
CA ILE A 7 -12.03 7.30 5.17
C ILE A 7 -10.97 8.34 4.77
N GLU A 8 -11.31 9.62 4.85
CA GLU A 8 -10.36 10.69 4.54
C GLU A 8 -9.13 10.66 5.47
N LYS A 9 -9.34 10.47 6.78
CA LYS A 9 -8.22 10.31 7.73
C LYS A 9 -7.34 9.11 7.37
N MET A 10 -7.94 7.96 7.03
CA MET A 10 -7.17 6.78 6.62
C MET A 10 -6.37 7.02 5.34
N ILE A 11 -6.93 7.75 4.38
CA ILE A 11 -6.21 8.19 3.17
C ILE A 11 -5.01 9.07 3.52
N GLN A 12 -5.15 10.01 4.46
CA GLN A 12 -4.04 10.85 4.90
C GLN A 12 -2.93 10.02 5.58
N HIS A 13 -3.29 9.04 6.41
CA HIS A 13 -2.31 8.14 7.02
C HIS A 13 -1.55 7.31 5.98
N ILE A 14 -2.23 6.80 4.95
CA ILE A 14 -1.59 6.06 3.85
C ILE A 14 -0.61 6.96 3.08
N ARG A 15 -1.02 8.19 2.75
CA ARG A 15 -0.13 9.16 2.07
C ARG A 15 1.08 9.51 2.91
N GLN A 16 0.90 9.70 4.22
CA GLN A 16 2.01 9.99 5.13
C GLN A 16 2.98 8.81 5.20
N TYR A 17 2.47 7.58 5.34
CA TYR A 17 3.31 6.39 5.34
C TYR A 17 4.04 6.19 4.00
N ALA A 18 3.37 6.44 2.87
CA ALA A 18 3.96 6.41 1.54
C ALA A 18 5.10 7.44 1.40
N LYS A 19 4.92 8.65 1.92
CA LYS A 19 5.97 9.69 1.93
C LYS A 19 7.20 9.22 2.70
N GLU A 20 7.04 8.66 3.89
CA GLU A 20 8.15 8.13 4.71
C GLU A 20 8.88 6.96 4.02
N ARG A 21 8.13 6.12 3.30
CA ARG A 21 8.71 5.06 2.46
C ARG A 21 9.52 5.66 1.31
N ALA A 22 8.98 6.64 0.59
CA ALA A 22 9.69 7.33 -0.48
C ALA A 22 10.98 8.02 0.02
N GLU A 23 10.94 8.63 1.21
CA GLU A 23 12.14 9.20 1.87
C GLU A 23 13.17 8.12 2.24
N SER A 24 12.73 6.92 2.61
CA SER A 24 13.63 5.79 2.87
C SER A 24 14.30 5.25 1.61
N VAL A 25 13.58 5.24 0.48
CA VAL A 25 14.14 4.93 -0.83
C VAL A 25 15.13 6.01 -1.28
N SER A 26 14.77 7.29 -1.15
CA SER A 26 15.61 8.40 -1.64
C SER A 26 16.96 8.50 -0.93
N ARG A 27 17.02 8.14 0.37
CA ARG A 27 18.27 8.05 1.15
C ARG A 27 18.99 6.71 1.00
N GLY A 28 18.50 5.79 0.17
CA GLY A 28 19.11 4.48 -0.10
C GLY A 28 19.00 3.45 1.03
N ALA A 29 18.12 3.68 2.01
CA ALA A 29 17.94 2.75 3.12
C ALA A 29 17.03 1.56 2.77
N GLU A 30 16.14 1.74 1.80
CA GLU A 30 15.23 0.70 1.31
C GLU A 30 15.22 0.69 -0.23
N THR A 31 14.92 -0.46 -0.83
CA THR A 31 14.68 -0.55 -2.28
C THR A 31 13.25 -0.11 -2.61
N PRO A 32 12.98 0.41 -3.81
CA PRO A 32 11.62 0.65 -4.30
C PRO A 32 10.67 -0.53 -4.07
N HIS A 33 11.11 -1.75 -4.43
CA HIS A 33 10.34 -2.98 -4.25
C HIS A 33 9.96 -3.23 -2.79
N LEU A 34 10.93 -3.14 -1.86
CA LEU A 34 10.66 -3.34 -0.43
C LEU A 34 9.68 -2.30 0.09
N SER A 35 9.94 -1.02 -0.17
CA SER A 35 9.10 0.08 0.30
C SER A 35 7.68 0.03 -0.27
N GLY A 36 7.54 -0.31 -1.55
CA GLY A 36 6.24 -0.54 -2.21
C GLY A 36 5.48 -1.70 -1.56
N LEU A 37 6.16 -2.82 -1.27
CA LEU A 37 5.56 -3.95 -0.55
C LEU A 37 5.08 -3.56 0.85
N LEU A 38 5.90 -2.85 1.62
CA LEU A 38 5.54 -2.41 2.97
C LEU A 38 4.29 -1.52 2.96
N LEU A 39 4.22 -0.57 2.02
CA LEU A 39 3.05 0.27 1.82
C LEU A 39 1.80 -0.56 1.47
N GLN A 40 1.92 -1.52 0.54
CA GLN A 40 0.81 -2.42 0.18
C GLN A 40 0.28 -3.21 1.39
N LYS A 41 1.17 -3.74 2.24
CA LYS A 41 0.78 -4.51 3.42
C LYS A 41 0.12 -3.62 4.48
N TYR A 42 0.66 -2.43 4.71
CA TYR A 42 0.05 -1.44 5.58
C TYR A 42 -1.36 -1.07 5.10
N GLY A 43 -1.49 -0.69 3.83
CA GLY A 43 -2.78 -0.32 3.24
C GLY A 43 -3.79 -1.46 3.23
N ARG A 44 -3.34 -2.71 3.04
CA ARG A 44 -4.23 -3.88 3.12
C ARG A 44 -4.86 -4.03 4.50
N GLY A 45 -4.09 -3.86 5.58
CA GLY A 45 -4.63 -3.90 6.94
C GLY A 45 -5.65 -2.80 7.22
N VAL A 46 -5.42 -1.58 6.70
CA VAL A 46 -6.38 -0.47 6.79
C VAL A 46 -7.68 -0.81 6.05
N ILE A 47 -7.57 -1.33 4.83
CA ILE A 47 -8.71 -1.75 4.00
C ILE A 47 -9.54 -2.83 4.69
N ASP A 48 -8.89 -3.88 5.19
CA ASP A 48 -9.58 -4.99 5.86
C ASP A 48 -10.34 -4.47 7.09
N THR A 49 -9.72 -3.58 7.87
CA THR A 49 -10.36 -2.94 9.04
C THR A 49 -11.59 -2.11 8.65
N ILE A 50 -11.48 -1.30 7.61
CA ILE A 50 -12.59 -0.44 7.15
C ILE A 50 -13.76 -1.28 6.62
N ASN A 51 -13.46 -2.33 5.86
CA ASN A 51 -14.50 -3.22 5.35
C ASN A 51 -15.24 -3.95 6.47
N GLU A 52 -14.53 -4.36 7.52
CA GLU A 52 -15.13 -4.96 8.72
C GLU A 52 -16.05 -3.96 9.45
N LEU A 53 -15.54 -2.75 9.76
CA LEU A 53 -16.27 -1.73 10.51
C LEU A 53 -17.58 -1.29 9.83
N TYR A 54 -17.61 -1.24 8.50
CA TYR A 54 -18.79 -0.82 7.74
C TYR A 54 -19.56 -2.00 7.13
N SER A 55 -19.13 -3.23 7.39
CA SER A 55 -19.73 -4.47 6.87
C SER A 55 -19.97 -4.45 5.35
N THR A 56 -19.06 -3.81 4.61
CA THR A 56 -19.15 -3.73 3.14
C THR A 56 -17.77 -3.56 2.50
N PRO A 57 -17.46 -4.33 1.44
CA PRO A 57 -16.19 -4.23 0.74
C PRO A 57 -16.03 -2.90 -0.02
N ARG A 58 -17.14 -2.20 -0.30
CA ARG A 58 -17.12 -0.92 -1.03
C ARG A 58 -16.72 0.27 -0.18
N ALA A 59 -16.67 0.12 1.15
CA ALA A 59 -16.31 1.21 2.04
C ALA A 59 -14.86 1.68 1.83
N SER A 60 -14.00 0.80 1.32
CA SER A 60 -12.57 1.06 1.11
C SER A 60 -12.18 1.34 -0.35
N ASP A 61 -13.13 1.51 -1.28
CA ASP A 61 -12.83 1.70 -2.72
C ASP A 61 -11.89 2.89 -2.96
N GLU A 62 -12.12 4.01 -2.28
CA GLU A 62 -11.25 5.19 -2.39
C GLU A 62 -9.86 4.95 -1.77
N ILE A 63 -9.80 4.18 -0.68
CA ILE A 63 -8.54 3.80 -0.04
C ILE A 63 -7.71 2.94 -0.99
N TYR A 64 -8.33 1.96 -1.66
CA TYR A 64 -7.69 1.13 -2.68
C TYR A 64 -7.06 1.97 -3.80
N LYS A 65 -7.84 2.90 -4.38
CA LYS A 65 -7.35 3.77 -5.47
C LYS A 65 -6.13 4.58 -5.05
N ILE A 66 -6.16 5.16 -3.85
CA ILE A 66 -5.03 5.94 -3.33
C ILE A 66 -3.83 5.03 -3.04
N LEU A 67 -4.05 3.86 -2.43
CA LEU A 67 -2.98 2.92 -2.13
C LEU A 67 -2.23 2.49 -3.40
N ASP A 68 -2.95 2.12 -4.45
CA ASP A 68 -2.36 1.73 -5.74
C ASP A 68 -1.58 2.89 -6.37
N ALA A 69 -2.14 4.11 -6.31
CA ALA A 69 -1.49 5.31 -6.85
C ALA A 69 -0.21 5.67 -6.10
N GLU A 70 -0.22 5.66 -4.77
CA GLU A 70 0.97 5.93 -3.96
C GLU A 70 2.01 4.81 -4.09
N THR A 71 1.59 3.54 -4.17
CA THR A 71 2.50 2.42 -4.43
C THR A 71 3.19 2.58 -5.77
N ALA A 72 2.47 2.96 -6.83
CA ALA A 72 3.05 3.17 -8.15
C ALA A 72 4.08 4.31 -8.21
N LYS A 73 4.01 5.29 -7.31
CA LYS A 73 5.03 6.36 -7.22
C LYS A 73 6.34 5.85 -6.61
N ILE A 74 6.27 4.90 -5.68
CA ILE A 74 7.44 4.34 -5.00
C ILE A 74 8.06 3.22 -5.82
N ASP A 75 7.20 2.30 -6.29
CA ASP A 75 7.57 1.13 -7.07
C ASP A 75 6.75 1.12 -8.37
N PRO A 76 7.27 1.70 -9.47
CA PRO A 76 6.57 1.72 -10.75
C PRO A 76 6.24 0.32 -11.31
N GLU A 77 7.01 -0.70 -10.91
CA GLU A 77 6.86 -2.08 -11.36
C GLU A 77 6.08 -2.95 -10.36
N TRP A 78 5.42 -2.34 -9.36
CA TRP A 78 4.79 -3.07 -8.25
C TRP A 78 3.85 -4.19 -8.68
N LYS A 79 3.17 -4.05 -9.82
CA LYS A 79 2.27 -5.10 -10.36
C LYS A 79 3.07 -6.33 -10.79
N LEU A 80 4.20 -6.13 -11.46
CA LEU A 80 5.11 -7.19 -11.84
C LEU A 80 5.72 -7.83 -10.60
N HIS A 81 6.23 -7.02 -9.67
CA HIS A 81 6.78 -7.48 -8.39
C HIS A 81 5.77 -8.29 -7.58
N ASN A 82 4.51 -7.84 -7.49
CA ASN A 82 3.46 -8.59 -6.81
C ASN A 82 3.17 -9.94 -7.50
N LYS A 83 3.14 -9.97 -8.83
CA LYS A 83 2.98 -11.21 -9.61
C LYS A 83 4.15 -12.17 -9.35
N GLN A 84 5.38 -11.68 -9.42
CA GLN A 84 6.59 -12.46 -9.18
C GLN A 84 6.60 -13.05 -7.78
N ARG A 85 6.28 -12.25 -6.74
CA ARG A 85 6.15 -12.75 -5.36
C ARG A 85 5.07 -13.81 -5.21
N TRP A 86 3.94 -13.68 -5.91
CA TRP A 86 2.87 -14.67 -5.86
C TRP A 86 3.27 -16.00 -6.52
N SER A 87 4.05 -15.96 -7.60
CA SER A 87 4.56 -17.16 -8.27
C SER A 87 5.83 -17.74 -7.64
N GLY A 88 6.59 -16.91 -6.90
CA GLY A 88 7.88 -17.25 -6.34
C GLY A 88 7.79 -18.20 -5.15
N HIS A 89 8.65 -19.21 -5.13
CA HIS A 89 8.74 -20.17 -4.03
C HIS A 89 10.24 -20.40 -3.71
N PRO A 90 10.78 -19.82 -2.61
CA PRO A 90 10.08 -18.95 -1.66
C PRO A 90 9.71 -17.58 -2.26
N ALA A 91 8.68 -16.93 -1.70
CA ALA A 91 8.35 -15.55 -2.03
C ALA A 91 9.36 -14.62 -1.35
N ASP A 92 10.13 -13.88 -2.14
CA ASP A 92 11.17 -12.97 -1.67
C ASP A 92 11.10 -11.63 -2.46
N ILE A 93 11.71 -10.59 -1.90
CA ILE A 93 11.88 -9.25 -2.50
C ILE A 93 13.20 -9.13 -3.27
N CYS A 94 14.16 -10.01 -2.98
CA CYS A 94 15.41 -10.12 -3.71
C CYS A 94 15.14 -10.87 -5.03
N ILE A 95 14.67 -10.14 -6.05
CA ILE A 95 14.62 -10.68 -7.42
C ILE A 95 16.07 -11.00 -7.80
N LYS A 96 16.38 -12.29 -8.01
CA LYS A 96 17.63 -12.72 -8.64
C LYS A 96 17.59 -12.47 -10.14
#